data_AF-A6T1U1-F1
#
_entry.id   AF-A6T1U1-F1
#
_cell.length_a   1.000
_cell.length_b   1.000
_cell.length_c   1.000
_cell.angle_alpha   90.00
_cell.angle_beta   90.00
_cell.angle_gamma   90.00
#
_symmetry.space_group_name_H-M   'P 1'
#
loop_
_entity.id
_entity.type
_entity.pdbx_description
1 polymer ?
#
loop_
_entity_poly.entity_id
_entity_poly.type
_entity_poly.pdbx_seq_one_letter_code
_entity_poly.pdbx_strand_id
1 'polypeptide(L)'
;MGAWTFAVSVFSRQLPQVMLARVLAVMGIISVGFLLFLILTSNPFSRILPLIPQNGRDLNPLLQDIGLIIHPPMLYMGYVGFSVAFAFAIAALLGGRLDAAWARWSRPWTIVAWAFLGIGITLGSWWAYYELGWGGWWFWDPVENASFMPWLVGTALIHSLAVTEKRGVFKSWTVLLAIAAFSLSLLGTFLVRSGVLTSVHAFASDPARGVFILIFLLLIVGVSLTLFAFRAPVVKSRIAFGLWSRETLLLVSVVIQ
;
A
#
# COMPACT_ATOMS: atom_id res chain seq x y z
N MET A 1 -2.21 -10.79 1.47
CA MET A 1 -2.12 -10.56 2.94
C MET A 1 -1.45 -11.72 3.69
N GLY A 2 -1.92 -12.97 3.50
CA GLY A 2 -1.41 -14.13 4.26
C GLY A 2 0.11 -14.33 4.20
N ALA A 3 0.69 -14.30 2.99
CA ALA A 3 2.14 -14.45 2.80
C ALA A 3 2.97 -13.38 3.55
N TRP A 4 2.56 -12.11 3.48
CA TRP A 4 3.21 -11.02 4.22
C TRP A 4 3.08 -11.18 5.73
N THR A 5 1.91 -11.57 6.23
CA THR A 5 1.68 -11.81 7.67
C THR A 5 2.55 -12.96 8.17
N PHE A 6 2.60 -14.05 7.40
CA PHE A 6 3.47 -15.19 7.69
C PHE A 6 4.94 -14.78 7.70
N ALA A 7 5.40 -14.05 6.67
CA ALA A 7 6.77 -13.55 6.60
C ALA A 7 7.12 -12.69 7.82
N VAL A 8 6.24 -11.76 8.23
CA VAL A 8 6.47 -10.94 9.42
C VAL A 8 6.58 -11.81 10.67
N SER A 9 5.72 -12.83 10.83
CA SER A 9 5.75 -13.74 11.99
C SER A 9 7.02 -14.58 12.10
N VAL A 10 7.70 -14.84 10.98
CA VAL A 10 8.93 -15.64 10.92
C VAL A 10 10.16 -14.74 11.03
N PHE A 11 10.24 -13.69 10.21
CA PHE A 11 11.45 -12.87 10.08
C PHE A 11 11.53 -11.71 11.09
N SER A 12 10.46 -11.46 11.86
CA SER A 12 10.44 -10.40 12.89
C SER A 12 10.40 -10.92 14.33
N ARG A 13 10.84 -12.16 14.57
CA ARG A 13 10.85 -12.78 15.92
C ARG A 13 11.78 -12.10 16.93
N GLN A 14 12.77 -11.34 16.45
CA GLN A 14 13.67 -10.54 17.29
C GLN A 14 13.01 -9.30 17.90
N LEU A 15 11.79 -8.97 17.49
CA LEU A 15 11.04 -7.85 18.06
C LEU A 15 10.57 -8.15 19.48
N PRO A 16 10.40 -7.12 20.33
CA PRO A 16 9.67 -7.28 21.58
C PRO A 16 8.28 -7.88 21.31
N GLN A 17 7.90 -8.88 22.11
CA GLN A 17 6.66 -9.66 21.92
C GLN A 17 5.42 -8.77 21.75
N VAL A 18 5.30 -7.71 22.56
CA VAL A 18 4.19 -6.75 22.50
C VAL A 18 4.15 -6.00 21.16
N MET A 19 5.32 -5.65 20.59
CA MET A 19 5.39 -4.99 19.29
C MET A 19 4.96 -5.95 18.18
N LEU A 20 5.53 -7.16 18.15
CA LEU A 20 5.17 -8.16 17.14
C LEU A 20 3.68 -8.51 17.18
N ALA A 21 3.14 -8.72 18.39
CA ALA A 21 1.72 -9.01 18.57
C ALA A 21 0.82 -7.89 18.03
N ARG A 22 1.17 -6.61 18.27
CA ARG A 22 0.43 -5.46 17.72
C ARG A 22 0.52 -5.38 16.20
N VAL A 23 1.71 -5.59 15.62
CA VAL A 23 1.88 -5.60 14.17
C VAL A 23 1.01 -6.69 13.53
N LEU A 24 1.09 -7.92 14.05
CA LEU A 24 0.28 -9.04 13.57
C LEU A 24 -1.23 -8.80 13.78
N ALA A 25 -1.64 -8.18 14.89
CA ALA A 25 -3.02 -7.83 15.14
C ALA A 25 -3.55 -6.81 14.12
N VAL A 26 -2.79 -5.76 13.81
CA VAL A 26 -3.16 -4.77 12.78
C VAL A 26 -3.25 -5.43 11.40
N MET A 27 -2.26 -6.25 11.02
CA MET A 27 -2.31 -7.02 9.77
C MET A 27 -3.50 -8.00 9.73
N GLY A 28 -3.86 -8.58 10.88
CA GLY A 28 -5.04 -9.43 11.07
C GLY A 28 -6.34 -8.67 10.83
N ILE A 29 -6.49 -7.47 11.39
CA ILE A 29 -7.66 -6.60 11.16
C ILE A 29 -7.80 -6.25 9.67
N ILE A 30 -6.70 -5.88 9.01
CA ILE A 30 -6.70 -5.61 7.56
C ILE A 30 -7.11 -6.86 6.78
N SER A 31 -6.59 -8.03 7.19
CA SER A 31 -6.94 -9.32 6.56
C SER A 31 -8.41 -9.65 6.73
N VAL A 32 -9.00 -9.43 7.91
CA VAL A 32 -10.45 -9.58 8.15
C VAL A 32 -11.24 -8.65 7.21
N GLY A 33 -10.82 -7.39 7.05
CA GLY A 33 -11.44 -6.47 6.10
C GLY A 33 -11.47 -7.01 4.66
N PHE A 34 -10.34 -7.53 4.17
CA PHE A 34 -10.27 -8.14 2.83
C PHE A 34 -11.03 -9.48 2.72
N LEU A 35 -11.11 -10.26 3.79
CA LEU A 35 -11.93 -11.47 3.82
C LEU A 35 -13.43 -11.14 3.80
N LEU A 36 -13.86 -10.10 4.51
CA LEU A 36 -15.22 -9.59 4.45
C LEU A 36 -15.55 -9.06 3.04
N PHE A 37 -14.63 -8.32 2.41
CA PHE A 37 -14.77 -7.92 1.00
C PHE A 37 -15.01 -9.13 0.10
N LEU A 38 -14.18 -10.17 0.25
CA LEU A 38 -14.26 -11.40 -0.54
C LEU A 38 -15.59 -12.13 -0.33
N ILE A 39 -16.03 -12.31 0.91
CA ILE A 39 -17.25 -13.07 1.22
C ILE A 39 -18.52 -12.29 0.82
N LEU A 40 -18.55 -10.98 1.03
CA LEU A 40 -19.76 -10.18 0.87
C LEU A 40 -19.98 -9.68 -0.56
N THR A 41 -18.91 -9.36 -1.30
CA THR A 41 -19.02 -8.68 -2.61
C THR A 41 -18.35 -9.43 -3.76
N SER A 42 -17.52 -10.41 -3.46
CA SER A 42 -16.68 -11.11 -4.45
C SER A 42 -16.60 -12.62 -4.19
N ASN A 43 -17.69 -13.23 -3.72
CA ASN A 43 -17.68 -14.60 -3.22
C ASN A 43 -17.38 -15.60 -4.35
N PRO A 44 -16.22 -16.28 -4.33
CA PRO A 44 -15.85 -17.22 -5.39
C PRO A 44 -16.67 -18.52 -5.35
N PHE A 45 -17.40 -18.76 -4.26
CA PHE A 45 -18.28 -19.92 -4.09
C PHE A 45 -19.75 -19.61 -4.42
N SER A 46 -20.04 -18.39 -4.91
CA SER A 46 -21.36 -18.06 -5.42
C SER A 46 -21.71 -19.00 -6.59
N ARG A 47 -22.84 -19.69 -6.47
CA ARG A 47 -23.27 -20.67 -7.46
C ARG A 47 -24.04 -19.97 -8.57
N ILE A 48 -23.63 -20.22 -9.80
CA ILE A 48 -24.35 -19.77 -11.00
C ILE A 48 -25.39 -20.79 -11.46
N LEU A 49 -25.44 -22.00 -10.89
CA LEU A 49 -26.41 -23.02 -11.28
C LEU A 49 -27.82 -22.70 -10.75
N PRO A 50 -28.88 -22.93 -11.56
CA PRO A 50 -28.87 -23.53 -12.91
C PRO A 50 -28.64 -22.53 -14.07
N LEU A 51 -28.45 -21.24 -13.78
CA LEU A 51 -28.22 -20.16 -14.74
C LEU A 51 -26.80 -20.21 -15.35
N ILE A 52 -26.50 -21.27 -16.10
CA ILE A 52 -25.23 -21.40 -16.83
C ILE A 52 -25.21 -20.35 -17.96
N PRO A 53 -24.24 -19.42 -17.97
CA PRO A 53 -24.09 -18.46 -19.06
C PRO A 53 -23.84 -19.19 -20.38
N GLN A 54 -24.51 -18.76 -21.46
CA GLN A 54 -24.30 -19.35 -22.80
C GLN A 54 -22.87 -19.13 -23.32
N ASN A 55 -22.21 -18.05 -22.88
CA ASN A 55 -20.82 -17.72 -23.18
C ASN A 55 -20.09 -17.27 -21.90
N GLY A 56 -18.79 -17.56 -21.80
CA GLY A 56 -17.95 -17.07 -20.71
C GLY A 56 -17.73 -15.56 -20.77
N ARG A 57 -17.60 -14.92 -19.61
CA ARG A 57 -17.08 -13.54 -19.50
C ARG A 57 -15.55 -13.61 -19.52
N ASP A 58 -14.99 -13.93 -20.68
CA ASP A 58 -13.54 -13.96 -20.84
C ASP A 58 -12.95 -12.54 -20.83
N LEU A 59 -11.64 -12.44 -20.64
CA LEU A 59 -10.92 -11.20 -20.82
C LEU A 59 -10.93 -10.80 -22.30
N ASN A 60 -10.83 -9.49 -22.56
CA ASN A 60 -10.54 -8.99 -23.90
C ASN A 60 -9.30 -9.72 -24.47
N PRO A 61 -9.29 -10.18 -25.73
CA PRO A 61 -8.14 -10.90 -26.30
C PRO A 61 -6.79 -10.22 -26.11
N LEU A 62 -6.72 -8.88 -26.14
CA LEU A 62 -5.49 -8.10 -25.89
C LEU A 62 -4.92 -8.26 -24.48
N LEU A 63 -5.70 -8.81 -23.56
CA LEU A 63 -5.33 -9.04 -22.16
C LEU A 63 -4.86 -10.46 -21.92
N GLN A 64 -4.99 -11.36 -22.91
CA GLN A 64 -4.61 -12.76 -22.74
C GLN A 64 -3.12 -12.97 -23.01
N ASP A 65 -2.27 -12.24 -22.27
CA ASP A 65 -0.82 -12.27 -22.42
C ASP A 65 -0.09 -12.54 -21.09
N ILE A 66 1.11 -13.12 -21.19
CA ILE A 66 1.97 -13.45 -20.05
C ILE A 66 2.40 -12.23 -19.22
N GLY A 67 2.62 -11.08 -19.85
CA GLY A 67 2.86 -9.79 -19.23
C GLY A 67 1.71 -9.37 -18.32
N LEU A 68 0.45 -9.53 -18.76
CA LEU A 68 -0.72 -9.30 -17.89
C LEU A 68 -0.81 -10.34 -16.77
N ILE A 69 -0.32 -11.57 -16.96
CA ILE A 69 -0.34 -12.57 -15.88
C ILE A 69 0.66 -12.22 -14.77
N ILE A 70 1.84 -11.68 -15.13
CA ILE A 70 2.95 -11.50 -14.19
C ILE A 70 2.89 -10.15 -13.48
N HIS A 71 2.54 -9.05 -14.16
CA HIS A 71 2.65 -7.72 -13.56
C HIS A 71 1.64 -7.45 -12.42
N PRO A 72 0.36 -7.86 -12.48
CA PRO A 72 -0.60 -7.60 -11.40
C PRO A 72 -0.24 -8.28 -10.09
N PRO A 73 0.21 -9.56 -10.06
CA PRO A 73 0.78 -10.15 -8.85
C PRO A 73 1.92 -9.32 -8.23
N MET A 74 2.81 -8.75 -9.04
CA MET A 74 3.91 -7.91 -8.57
C MET A 74 3.39 -6.58 -7.98
N LEU A 75 2.45 -5.91 -8.66
CA LEU A 75 1.77 -4.72 -8.15
C LEU A 75 1.06 -5.01 -6.82
N TYR A 76 0.34 -6.13 -6.72
CA TYR A 76 -0.35 -6.53 -5.50
C TYR A 76 0.60 -6.89 -4.37
N MET A 77 1.73 -7.54 -4.66
CA MET A 77 2.78 -7.76 -3.66
C MET A 77 3.29 -6.42 -3.10
N GLY A 78 3.43 -5.40 -3.94
CA GLY A 78 3.78 -4.04 -3.52
C GLY A 78 2.70 -3.34 -2.68
N TYR A 79 1.48 -3.22 -3.20
CA TYR A 79 0.33 -2.60 -2.50
C TYR A 79 0.09 -3.22 -1.14
N VAL A 80 0.04 -4.56 -1.10
CA VAL A 80 -0.16 -5.30 0.13
C VAL A 80 1.07 -5.20 1.03
N GLY A 81 2.27 -5.14 0.47
CA GLY A 81 3.52 -4.99 1.24
C GLY A 81 3.55 -3.71 2.06
N PHE A 82 3.02 -2.59 1.55
CA PHE A 82 2.91 -1.34 2.33
C PHE A 82 2.02 -1.46 3.57
N SER A 83 1.12 -2.46 3.64
CA SER A 83 0.36 -2.75 4.86
C SER A 83 1.26 -3.14 6.05
N VAL A 84 2.45 -3.69 5.79
CA VAL A 84 3.43 -4.04 6.82
C VAL A 84 4.01 -2.78 7.44
N ALA A 85 4.47 -1.84 6.61
CA ALA A 85 4.99 -0.54 7.05
C ALA A 85 3.93 0.25 7.84
N PHE A 86 2.69 0.25 7.34
CA PHE A 86 1.53 0.78 8.04
C PHE A 86 1.32 0.11 9.40
N ALA A 87 1.33 -1.23 9.47
CA ALA A 87 1.12 -1.97 10.71
C ALA A 87 2.20 -1.67 11.76
N PHE A 88 3.47 -1.52 11.35
CA PHE A 88 4.54 -1.05 12.24
C PHE A 88 4.27 0.36 12.78
N ALA A 89 3.85 1.29 11.92
CA ALA A 89 3.54 2.66 12.33
C ALA A 89 2.38 2.69 13.35
N ILE A 90 1.28 1.96 13.09
CA ILE A 90 0.15 1.86 14.01
C ILE A 90 0.55 1.17 15.32
N ALA A 91 1.32 0.09 15.27
CA ALA A 91 1.79 -0.61 16.46
C ALA A 91 2.68 0.29 17.35
N ALA A 92 3.54 1.11 16.73
CA ALA A 92 4.38 2.07 17.43
C ALA A 92 3.55 3.20 18.07
N LEU A 93 2.54 3.72 17.37
CA LEU A 93 1.58 4.70 17.91
C LEU A 93 0.80 4.15 19.11
N LEU A 94 0.26 2.93 19.01
CA LEU A 94 -0.44 2.25 20.10
C LEU A 94 0.47 2.04 21.32
N GLY A 95 1.75 1.76 21.08
CA GLY A 95 2.75 1.62 22.13
C GLY A 95 3.30 2.90 22.71
N GLY A 96 3.05 4.06 22.09
CA GLY A 96 3.62 5.33 22.50
C GLY A 96 5.16 5.37 22.41
N ARG A 97 5.78 4.45 21.67
CA ARG A 97 7.23 4.34 21.53
C ARG A 97 7.61 4.44 20.06
N LEU A 98 7.81 5.67 19.59
CA LEU A 98 8.34 5.99 18.26
C LEU A 98 9.85 6.22 18.37
N ASP A 99 10.61 5.20 18.78
CA ASP A 99 12.06 5.26 18.84
C ASP A 99 12.71 5.00 17.47
N ALA A 100 14.04 5.00 17.37
CA ALA A 100 14.70 4.63 16.11
C ALA A 100 14.49 3.15 15.75
N ALA A 101 14.08 2.30 16.71
CA ALA A 101 14.00 0.87 16.53
C ALA A 101 12.84 0.49 15.59
N TRP A 102 11.66 1.11 15.72
CA TRP A 102 10.56 0.83 14.79
C TRP A 102 10.89 1.22 13.35
N ALA A 103 11.62 2.33 13.14
CA ALA A 103 12.05 2.76 11.82
C ALA A 103 13.01 1.74 11.19
N ARG A 104 14.00 1.29 11.97
CA ARG A 104 14.93 0.22 11.56
C ARG A 104 14.21 -1.07 11.19
N TRP A 105 13.20 -1.46 11.97
CA TRP A 105 12.46 -2.70 11.71
C TRP A 105 11.53 -2.58 10.51
N SER A 106 10.89 -1.43 10.29
CA SER A 106 9.95 -1.18 9.18
C SER A 106 10.65 -0.99 7.83
N ARG A 107 11.88 -0.45 7.83
CA ARG A 107 12.65 -0.13 6.62
C ARG A 107 12.84 -1.28 5.64
N PRO A 108 13.32 -2.49 6.02
CA PRO A 108 13.47 -3.59 5.07
C PRO A 108 12.13 -4.01 4.44
N TRP A 109 11.05 -4.06 5.22
CA TRP A 109 9.71 -4.39 4.70
C TRP A 109 9.23 -3.37 3.68
N THR A 110 9.45 -2.08 3.95
CA THR A 110 9.09 -0.99 3.05
C THR A 110 9.87 -1.07 1.73
N ILE A 111 11.18 -1.36 1.78
CA ILE A 111 12.02 -1.51 0.60
C ILE A 111 11.55 -2.68 -0.27
N VAL A 112 11.23 -3.83 0.33
CA VAL A 112 10.74 -4.99 -0.42
C VAL A 112 9.40 -4.69 -1.07
N ALA A 113 8.45 -4.07 -0.35
CA ALA A 113 7.17 -3.65 -0.91
C ALA A 113 7.34 -2.67 -2.09
N TRP A 114 8.17 -1.64 -1.91
CA TRP A 114 8.50 -0.66 -2.94
C TRP A 114 9.16 -1.30 -4.17
N ALA A 115 10.06 -2.28 -3.97
CA ALA A 115 10.71 -2.98 -5.06
C ALA A 115 9.72 -3.84 -5.87
N PHE A 116 8.84 -4.59 -5.19
CA PHE A 116 7.77 -5.33 -5.87
C PHE A 116 6.85 -4.41 -6.68
N LEU A 117 6.48 -3.26 -6.10
CA LEU A 117 5.66 -2.27 -6.79
C LEU A 117 6.38 -1.71 -8.02
N GLY A 118 7.66 -1.34 -7.89
CA GLY A 118 8.47 -0.84 -8.99
C GLY A 118 8.64 -1.87 -10.11
N ILE A 119 8.85 -3.15 -9.77
CA ILE A 119 8.90 -4.22 -10.78
C ILE A 119 7.54 -4.37 -11.46
N GLY A 120 6.44 -4.33 -10.71
CA GLY A 120 5.09 -4.39 -11.28
C GLY A 120 4.81 -3.23 -12.24
N ILE A 121 5.20 -2.00 -11.90
CA ILE A 121 5.07 -0.82 -12.77
C ILE A 121 5.91 -1.01 -14.04
N THR A 122 7.18 -1.40 -13.93
CA THR A 122 8.06 -1.60 -15.09
C THR A 122 7.53 -2.70 -16.02
N LEU A 123 7.03 -3.81 -15.47
CA LEU A 123 6.43 -4.89 -16.27
C LEU A 123 5.13 -4.45 -16.93
N GLY A 124 4.30 -3.66 -16.23
CA GLY A 124 3.09 -3.06 -16.81
C GLY A 124 3.42 -2.12 -17.98
N SER A 125 4.36 -1.19 -17.79
CA SER A 125 4.86 -0.32 -18.86
C SER A 125 5.39 -1.09 -20.07
N TRP A 126 6.18 -2.15 -19.83
CA TRP A 126 6.69 -3.00 -20.89
C TRP A 126 5.55 -3.67 -21.66
N TRP A 127 4.58 -4.23 -20.92
CA TRP A 127 3.42 -4.90 -21.49
C TRP A 127 2.58 -3.95 -22.35
N ALA A 128 2.24 -2.78 -21.81
CA ALA A 128 1.43 -1.80 -22.51
C ALA A 128 2.14 -1.24 -23.76
N TYR A 129 3.46 -1.06 -23.71
CA TYR A 129 4.23 -0.64 -24.88
C TYR A 129 4.18 -1.68 -26.00
N TYR A 130 4.37 -2.96 -25.68
CA TYR A 130 4.47 -3.99 -26.71
C TYR A 130 3.08 -4.48 -27.21
N GLU A 131 2.07 -4.60 -26.34
CA GLU A 131 0.74 -5.15 -26.68
C GLU A 131 -0.26 -4.07 -27.12
N LEU A 132 -0.29 -2.93 -26.39
CA LEU A 132 -1.27 -1.87 -26.65
C LEU A 132 -0.75 -0.81 -27.63
N GLY A 133 0.52 -0.91 -28.05
CA GLY A 133 1.14 0.02 -28.99
C GLY A 133 1.15 1.47 -28.51
N TRP A 134 1.11 1.66 -27.20
CA TRP A 134 1.13 2.98 -26.59
C TRP A 134 2.39 3.73 -27.00
N GLY A 135 2.23 5.03 -27.30
CA GLY A 135 3.27 5.88 -27.91
C GLY A 135 4.56 6.08 -27.09
N GLY A 136 4.74 5.33 -25.99
CA GLY A 136 5.96 5.23 -25.21
C GLY A 136 5.76 4.42 -23.92
N TRP A 137 6.86 4.14 -23.22
CA TRP A 137 6.90 3.39 -21.95
C TRP A 137 6.20 4.08 -20.76
N TRP A 138 5.84 5.35 -20.92
CA TRP A 138 5.22 6.21 -19.88
C TRP A 138 3.84 6.71 -20.31
N PHE A 139 3.24 6.10 -21.32
CA PHE A 139 1.97 6.56 -21.87
C PHE A 139 0.77 5.92 -21.13
N TRP A 140 0.75 6.07 -19.82
CA TRP A 140 -0.08 5.29 -18.90
C TRP A 140 -1.56 5.65 -18.88
N ASP A 141 -2.39 4.64 -18.64
CA ASP A 141 -3.81 4.85 -18.36
C ASP A 141 -4.05 5.26 -16.89
N PRO A 142 -5.27 5.67 -16.51
CA PRO A 142 -5.55 6.11 -15.14
C PRO A 142 -5.28 5.07 -14.05
N VAL A 143 -5.32 3.77 -14.37
CA VAL A 143 -5.11 2.69 -13.39
C VAL A 143 -3.62 2.49 -13.10
N GLU A 144 -2.77 2.56 -14.12
CA GLU A 144 -1.32 2.51 -13.90
C GLU A 144 -0.82 3.75 -13.13
N ASN A 145 -1.36 4.93 -13.44
CA ASN A 145 -1.08 6.15 -12.66
C ASN A 145 -1.42 5.99 -11.17
N ALA A 146 -2.50 5.27 -10.86
CA ALA A 146 -2.88 5.00 -9.47
C ALA A 146 -1.82 4.16 -8.73
N SER A 147 -1.06 3.32 -9.43
CA SER A 147 0.05 2.53 -8.85
C SER A 147 1.32 3.34 -8.63
N PHE A 148 1.51 4.41 -9.39
CA PHE A 148 2.66 5.30 -9.25
C PHE A 148 2.58 6.16 -7.98
N MET A 149 1.38 6.57 -7.57
CA MET A 149 1.18 7.39 -6.36
C MET A 149 1.74 6.75 -5.07
N PRO A 150 1.38 5.50 -4.69
CA PRO A 150 1.98 4.85 -3.53
C PRO A 150 3.47 4.53 -3.73
N TRP A 151 3.96 4.40 -4.97
CA TRP A 151 5.38 4.22 -5.24
C TRP A 151 6.20 5.48 -4.88
N LEU A 152 5.74 6.66 -5.30
CA LEU A 152 6.36 7.94 -4.94
C LEU A 152 6.35 8.18 -3.42
N VAL A 153 5.19 7.99 -2.78
CA VAL A 153 5.09 8.13 -1.32
C VAL A 153 5.92 7.06 -0.60
N GLY A 154 6.03 5.85 -1.17
CA GLY A 154 6.92 4.80 -0.69
C GLY A 154 8.39 5.19 -0.77
N THR A 155 8.82 5.87 -1.85
CA THR A 155 10.16 6.43 -1.99
C THR A 155 10.42 7.45 -0.87
N ALA A 156 9.52 8.41 -0.67
CA ALA A 156 9.62 9.38 0.41
C ALA A 156 9.66 8.71 1.79
N LEU A 157 8.86 7.67 2.00
CA LEU A 157 8.85 6.87 3.23
C LEU A 157 10.20 6.18 3.48
N ILE A 158 10.82 5.56 2.48
CA ILE A 158 12.13 4.89 2.63
C ILE A 158 13.20 5.88 3.09
N HIS A 159 13.22 7.08 2.50
CA HIS A 159 14.14 8.15 2.90
C HIS A 159 13.84 8.62 4.33
N SER A 160 12.57 8.85 4.64
CA SER A 160 12.13 9.26 5.97
C SER A 160 12.47 8.22 7.05
N LEU A 161 12.32 6.92 6.75
CA LEU A 161 12.71 5.82 7.63
C LEU A 161 14.22 5.80 7.85
N ALA A 162 15.03 6.01 6.81
CA ALA A 162 16.49 6.06 6.93
C ALA A 162 16.96 7.22 7.82
N VAL A 163 16.34 8.39 7.70
CA VAL A 163 16.66 9.56 8.54
C VAL A 163 16.19 9.35 9.97
N THR A 164 14.99 8.81 10.17
CA THR A 164 14.45 8.51 11.51
C THR A 164 15.27 7.46 12.24
N GLU A 165 15.72 6.41 11.54
CA GLU A 165 16.60 5.38 12.09
C GLU A 165 17.95 5.97 12.54
N LYS A 166 18.60 6.78 11.68
CA LYS A 166 19.95 7.29 11.96
C LYS A 166 19.98 8.46 12.96
N ARG A 167 18.98 9.32 12.93
CA ARG A 167 18.99 10.61 13.64
C ARG A 167 17.85 10.78 14.65
N GLY A 168 16.87 9.89 14.66
CA GLY A 168 15.71 10.01 15.55
C GLY A 168 14.82 11.21 15.27
N VAL A 169 14.96 11.87 14.11
CA VAL A 169 14.16 13.04 13.70
C VAL A 169 13.04 12.62 12.74
N PHE A 170 12.08 13.50 12.43
CA PHE A 170 10.98 13.29 11.47
C PHE A 170 10.00 12.14 11.76
N LYS A 171 9.96 11.61 12.99
CA LYS A 171 9.05 10.54 13.42
C LYS A 171 7.59 10.75 12.97
N SER A 172 7.06 11.96 13.16
CA SER A 172 5.69 12.32 12.73
C SER A 172 5.49 12.15 11.23
N TRP A 173 6.43 12.65 10.44
CA TRP A 173 6.40 12.57 8.98
C TRP A 173 6.51 11.13 8.50
N THR A 174 7.39 10.32 9.10
CA THR A 174 7.55 8.92 8.73
C THR A 174 6.28 8.12 8.99
N VAL A 175 5.59 8.38 10.10
CA VAL A 175 4.30 7.75 10.41
C VAL A 175 3.23 8.19 9.41
N LEU A 176 3.13 9.48 9.10
CA LEU A 176 2.18 9.99 8.10
C LEU A 176 2.43 9.40 6.72
N LEU A 177 3.69 9.29 6.29
CA LEU A 177 4.07 8.66 5.02
C LEU A 177 3.72 7.17 4.98
N ALA A 178 3.86 6.44 6.08
CA ALA A 178 3.43 5.05 6.17
C ALA A 178 1.91 4.89 6.08
N ILE A 179 1.15 5.79 6.71
CA ILE A 179 -0.31 5.86 6.57
C ILE A 179 -0.68 6.20 5.13
N ALA A 180 -0.07 7.22 4.53
CA ALA A 180 -0.35 7.66 3.17
C ALA A 180 -0.02 6.58 2.13
N ALA A 181 1.13 5.92 2.21
CA ALA A 181 1.53 4.89 1.23
C ALA A 181 0.52 3.73 1.17
N PHE A 182 0.08 3.22 2.33
CA PHE A 182 -0.93 2.17 2.37
C PHE A 182 -2.32 2.68 1.95
N SER A 183 -2.68 3.90 2.35
CA SER A 183 -3.95 4.52 1.96
C SER A 183 -4.05 4.74 0.46
N LEU A 184 -2.96 5.17 -0.19
CA LEU A 184 -2.89 5.32 -1.65
C LEU A 184 -2.94 3.95 -2.35
N SER A 185 -2.39 2.90 -1.75
CA SER A 185 -2.53 1.53 -2.26
C SER A 185 -3.99 1.04 -2.21
N LEU A 186 -4.73 1.36 -1.13
CA LEU A 186 -6.17 1.11 -1.02
C LEU A 186 -6.98 1.98 -2.00
N LEU A 187 -6.61 3.25 -2.17
CA LEU A 187 -7.22 4.15 -3.15
C LEU A 187 -7.04 3.60 -4.57
N GLY A 188 -5.85 3.14 -4.93
CA GLY A 188 -5.62 2.47 -6.22
C GLY A 188 -6.54 1.29 -6.40
N THR A 189 -6.70 0.44 -5.37
CA THR A 189 -7.65 -0.69 -5.40
C THR A 189 -9.09 -0.22 -5.62
N PHE A 190 -9.52 0.85 -4.96
CA PHE A 190 -10.83 1.47 -5.16
C PHE A 190 -11.00 1.96 -6.60
N LEU A 191 -10.03 2.67 -7.15
CA LEU A 191 -10.09 3.23 -8.51
C LEU A 191 -10.23 2.12 -9.57
N VAL A 192 -9.49 1.01 -9.44
CA VAL A 192 -9.60 -0.13 -10.37
C VAL A 192 -10.94 -0.86 -10.27
N ARG A 193 -11.52 -0.98 -9.06
CA ARG A 193 -12.70 -1.85 -8.82
C ARG A 193 -14.04 -1.12 -8.80
N SER A 194 -14.04 0.21 -8.66
CA SER A 194 -15.27 1.02 -8.55
C SER A 194 -15.96 1.30 -9.87
N GLY A 195 -15.24 1.25 -11.00
CA GLY A 195 -15.76 1.66 -12.30
C GLY A 195 -15.87 3.18 -12.48
N VAL A 196 -15.30 3.98 -11.56
CA VAL A 196 -15.28 5.46 -11.66
C VAL A 196 -14.35 5.94 -12.78
N LEU A 197 -13.32 5.16 -13.11
CA LEU A 197 -12.38 5.46 -14.18
C LEU A 197 -12.64 4.57 -15.40
N THR A 198 -12.56 5.15 -16.59
CA THR A 198 -12.45 4.41 -17.85
C THR A 198 -11.01 3.98 -18.07
N SER A 199 -10.75 2.68 -18.07
CA SER A 199 -9.40 2.13 -18.21
C SER A 199 -9.46 0.73 -18.83
N VAL A 200 -8.45 0.38 -19.60
CA VAL A 200 -8.30 -0.97 -20.13
C VAL A 200 -7.93 -1.99 -19.06
N HIS A 201 -7.59 -1.55 -17.84
CA HIS A 201 -7.29 -2.40 -16.68
C HIS A 201 -8.48 -2.54 -15.72
N ALA A 202 -9.59 -1.84 -15.98
CA ALA A 202 -10.78 -1.87 -15.15
C ALA A 202 -11.68 -3.07 -15.51
N PHE A 203 -11.30 -4.27 -15.06
CA PHE A 203 -12.10 -5.49 -15.20
C PHE A 203 -12.87 -5.82 -13.93
N ALA A 204 -14.03 -6.45 -14.09
CA ALA A 204 -14.88 -6.88 -12.97
C ALA A 204 -15.23 -5.71 -12.02
N SER A 205 -15.44 -4.53 -12.59
CA SER A 205 -15.96 -3.36 -11.90
C SER A 205 -17.40 -3.64 -11.45
N ASP A 206 -17.66 -3.34 -10.19
CA ASP A 206 -18.97 -3.51 -9.57
C ASP A 206 -19.14 -2.39 -8.53
N PRO A 207 -20.21 -1.56 -8.62
CA PRO A 207 -20.45 -0.49 -7.65
C PRO A 207 -20.43 -0.97 -6.20
N ALA A 208 -20.94 -2.18 -5.90
CA ALA A 208 -20.94 -2.74 -4.55
C ALA A 208 -19.51 -2.99 -4.04
N ARG A 209 -18.61 -3.47 -4.90
CA ARG A 209 -17.18 -3.65 -4.57
C ARG A 209 -16.51 -2.30 -4.34
N GLY A 210 -16.78 -1.32 -5.21
CA GLY A 210 -16.29 0.04 -5.08
C GLY A 210 -16.69 0.68 -3.75
N VAL A 211 -17.98 0.63 -3.41
CA VAL A 211 -18.51 1.17 -2.15
C VAL A 211 -17.88 0.47 -0.93
N PHE A 212 -17.75 -0.85 -0.96
CA PHE A 212 -17.09 -1.58 0.14
C PHE A 212 -15.66 -1.11 0.34
N ILE A 213 -14.86 -1.04 -0.73
CA ILE A 213 -13.45 -0.63 -0.65
C ILE A 213 -13.35 0.83 -0.21
N LEU A 214 -14.26 1.71 -0.65
CA LEU A 214 -14.31 3.10 -0.20
C LEU A 214 -14.58 3.21 1.30
N ILE A 215 -15.57 2.49 1.82
CA ILE A 215 -15.86 2.44 3.27
C ILE A 215 -14.64 1.91 4.02
N PHE A 216 -14.01 0.84 3.52
CA PHE A 216 -12.82 0.26 4.12
C PHE A 216 -11.64 1.23 4.13
N LEU A 217 -11.40 1.94 3.02
CA LEU A 217 -10.40 3.00 2.91
C LEU A 217 -10.67 4.12 3.93
N LEU A 218 -11.89 4.65 3.98
CA LEU A 218 -12.27 5.72 4.91
C LEU A 218 -12.12 5.29 6.36
N LEU A 219 -12.43 4.03 6.68
CA LEU A 219 -12.26 3.48 8.03
C LEU A 219 -10.77 3.36 8.38
N ILE A 220 -9.94 2.79 7.50
CA ILE A 220 -8.50 2.63 7.74
C ILE A 220 -7.81 3.99 7.88
N VAL A 221 -8.09 4.93 6.97
CA VAL A 221 -7.56 6.29 6.98
C VAL A 221 -8.05 7.04 8.22
N GLY A 222 -9.37 7.04 8.45
CA GLY A 222 -9.99 7.74 9.57
C GLY A 222 -9.44 7.28 10.91
N VAL A 223 -9.47 5.97 11.17
CA VAL A 223 -8.97 5.41 12.44
C VAL A 223 -7.48 5.67 12.63
N SER A 224 -6.66 5.52 11.58
CA SER A 224 -5.22 5.74 11.69
C SER A 224 -4.84 7.20 11.91
N LEU A 225 -5.47 8.14 11.20
CA LEU A 225 -5.25 9.57 11.37
C LEU A 225 -5.79 10.08 12.71
N THR A 226 -6.94 9.58 13.15
CA THR A 226 -7.48 9.87 14.49
C THR A 226 -6.53 9.36 15.58
N LEU A 227 -6.01 8.13 15.46
CA LEU A 227 -5.02 7.60 16.38
C LEU A 227 -3.74 8.45 16.38
N PHE A 228 -3.25 8.84 15.20
CA PHE A 228 -2.10 9.72 15.06
C PHE A 228 -2.32 11.06 15.76
N ALA A 229 -3.48 11.70 15.56
CA ALA A 229 -3.84 12.96 16.18
C ALA A 229 -3.90 12.84 17.72
N PHE A 230 -4.53 11.80 18.25
CA PHE A 230 -4.57 11.56 19.70
C PHE A 230 -3.19 11.28 20.31
N ARG A 231 -2.29 10.67 19.54
CA ARG A 231 -0.92 10.37 19.97
C ARG A 231 0.07 11.49 19.69
N ALA A 232 -0.35 12.59 19.03
CA ALA A 232 0.51 13.71 18.64
C ALA A 232 1.44 14.24 19.76
N PRO A 233 1.03 14.33 21.04
CA PRO A 233 1.93 14.76 22.12
C PRO A 233 3.15 13.85 22.30
N VAL A 234 3.01 12.55 22.03
CA VAL A 234 4.07 11.53 22.15
C VAL A 234 4.95 11.49 20.89
N VAL A 235 4.42 11.96 19.75
CA VAL A 235 5.12 11.98 18.45
C VAL A 235 5.99 13.25 18.28
N LYS A 236 5.75 14.31 19.07
CA LYS A 236 6.49 15.59 18.94
C LYS A 236 8.00 15.40 19.07
N SER A 237 8.70 15.66 17.96
CA SER A 237 10.15 15.89 17.92
C SER A 237 10.46 17.24 18.58
N ARG A 238 11.36 17.25 19.58
CA ARG A 238 11.81 18.48 20.29
C ARG A 238 12.79 19.35 19.47
N ILE A 239 12.96 19.09 18.18
CA ILE A 239 14.01 19.73 17.37
C ILE A 239 13.38 20.81 16.50
N ALA A 240 13.73 22.07 16.79
CA ALA A 240 13.49 23.19 15.90
C ALA A 240 14.58 23.19 14.82
N PHE A 241 14.18 23.19 13.55
CA PHE A 241 15.11 23.23 12.42
C PHE A 241 15.31 24.68 11.99
N GLY A 242 16.57 25.08 11.75
CA GLY A 242 16.87 26.34 11.09
C GLY A 242 16.51 26.28 9.60
N LEU A 243 16.12 27.42 9.00
CA LEU A 243 15.72 27.49 7.58
C LEU A 243 16.80 26.96 6.61
N TRP A 244 18.08 27.04 6.98
CA TRP A 244 19.22 26.58 6.18
C TRP A 244 20.04 25.51 6.93
N SER A 245 19.40 24.41 7.31
CA SER A 245 20.07 23.29 7.97
C SER A 245 20.08 22.03 7.07
N ARG A 246 21.01 21.11 7.34
CA ARG A 246 21.06 19.81 6.63
C ARG A 246 19.76 19.04 6.80
N GLU A 247 19.11 19.20 7.95
CA GLU A 247 17.82 18.60 8.27
C GLU A 247 16.70 19.22 7.44
N THR A 248 16.70 20.54 7.22
CA THR A 248 15.74 21.21 6.33
C THR A 248 15.93 20.78 4.88
N LEU A 249 17.18 20.64 4.40
CA LEU A 249 17.44 20.08 3.06
C LEU A 249 16.99 18.62 2.93
N LEU A 250 17.16 17.81 3.97
CA LEU A 250 16.63 16.44 4.02
C LEU A 250 15.10 16.42 4.01
N LEU A 251 14.44 17.32 4.74
CA LEU A 251 12.98 17.44 4.70
C LEU A 251 12.50 17.90 3.32
N VAL A 252 13.18 18.87 2.71
CA VAL A 252 12.92 19.33 1.35
C VAL A 252 13.08 18.18 0.34
N SER A 253 14.11 17.34 0.47
CA SER A 253 14.26 16.15 -0.39
C SER A 253 13.14 15.11 -0.23
N VAL A 254 12.49 15.06 0.94
CA VAL A 254 11.31 14.21 1.18
C VAL A 254 10.04 14.84 0.59
N VAL A 255 9.99 16.16 0.42
CA VAL A 255 8.81 16.91 -0.06
C VAL A 255 8.85 17.20 -1.57
N ILE A 256 10.03 17.40 -2.16
CA ILE A 256 10.21 17.80 -3.57
C ILE A 256 10.39 16.58 -4.51
N GLN A 257 10.36 15.36 -4.00
CA GLN A 257 10.27 14.14 -4.83
C GLN A 257 8.84 13.84 -5.26
#